data_AF-A0A4T0X4I9-F1
#
_entry.id   AF-A0A4T0X4I9-F1
#
_cell.length_a   1.000
_cell.length_b   1.000
_cell.length_c   1.000
_cell.angle_alpha   90.00
_cell.angle_beta   90.00
_cell.angle_gamma   90.00
#
_symmetry.space_group_name_H-M   'P 1'
#
loop_
_entity.id
_entity.type
_entity.pdbx_description
1 polymer ?
#
loop_
_entity_poly.entity_id
_entity_poly.type
_entity_poly.pdbx_seq_one_letter_code
_entity_poly.pdbx_strand_id
1 'polypeptide(L)'
;MTSTLPLIKGFVPLPIHIPASAGLPESVHYCYIKPHVSRNADELAETTRALFLINPLPYWDLKTAKELFSQVNSGCHLESVLTREAVDNSRVSATGSGVNYDIHINLSKLTNEDLGKELSREEQLPFGSSVITFLDRDGLELFLESLKKKKKIVWKGPEETELNKYSQIPGLLDREALEKEVTQALVDFQTREKQAEEEVAGMRTVVDEDGFTLVVGKQKKTKAEILGSMKKKEDLEKDDKLVKKSKKKEKQDFYRFQIRERKKQEMNQLLSKFKQDQEKIKVMREKRRFKPY
;
A
#
# COMPACT_ATOMS: atom_id res chain seq x y z
N MET A 1 -13.17 -24.49 -30.53
CA MET A 1 -11.71 -24.56 -30.26
C MET A 1 -11.51 -24.45 -28.76
N THR A 2 -11.19 -25.55 -28.10
CA THR A 2 -10.99 -25.62 -26.65
C THR A 2 -9.60 -25.11 -26.28
N SER A 3 -9.46 -23.79 -26.11
CA SER A 3 -8.23 -23.22 -25.55
C SER A 3 -8.14 -23.60 -24.08
N THR A 4 -7.25 -24.53 -23.75
CA THR A 4 -6.84 -24.82 -22.38
C THR A 4 -6.09 -23.60 -21.83
N LEU A 5 -6.82 -22.69 -21.19
CA LEU A 5 -6.23 -21.53 -20.53
C LEU A 5 -5.22 -21.97 -19.47
N PRO A 6 -4.11 -21.23 -19.29
CA PRO A 6 -3.10 -21.57 -18.31
C PRO A 6 -3.69 -21.50 -16.90
N LEU A 7 -3.55 -22.59 -16.15
CA LEU A 7 -3.97 -22.67 -14.75
C LEU A 7 -3.04 -21.78 -13.92
N ILE A 8 -3.51 -20.62 -13.48
CA ILE A 8 -2.72 -19.72 -12.62
C ILE A 8 -2.72 -20.30 -11.21
N LYS A 9 -1.57 -20.76 -10.68
CA LYS A 9 -1.29 -21.09 -9.25
C LYS A 9 -2.52 -21.39 -8.33
N GLY A 10 -3.31 -22.40 -8.67
CA GLY A 10 -4.46 -22.86 -7.86
C GLY A 10 -5.78 -22.09 -8.05
N PHE A 11 -5.88 -21.25 -9.08
CA PHE A 11 -7.12 -20.62 -9.52
C PHE A 11 -7.82 -21.47 -10.58
N VAL A 12 -9.13 -21.60 -10.47
CA VAL A 12 -9.99 -22.28 -11.45
C VAL A 12 -10.61 -21.23 -12.36
N PRO A 13 -10.46 -21.32 -13.70
CA PRO A 13 -11.12 -20.41 -14.61
C PRO A 13 -12.63 -20.68 -14.65
N LEU A 14 -13.41 -19.62 -14.47
CA LEU A 14 -14.86 -19.57 -14.58
C LEU A 14 -15.23 -18.87 -15.90
N PRO A 15 -15.55 -19.61 -16.97
CA PRO A 15 -16.00 -19.02 -18.23
C PRO A 15 -17.45 -18.54 -18.09
N ILE A 16 -17.67 -17.24 -18.28
CA ILE A 16 -18.98 -16.60 -18.29
C ILE A 16 -19.28 -16.18 -19.73
N HIS A 17 -20.38 -16.69 -20.28
CA HIS A 17 -20.81 -16.35 -21.64
C HIS A 17 -21.60 -15.05 -21.64
N ILE A 18 -21.18 -14.11 -22.47
CA ILE A 18 -21.87 -12.86 -22.72
C ILE A 18 -22.65 -13.02 -24.03
N PRO A 19 -23.98 -12.86 -24.01
CA PRO A 19 -24.81 -12.98 -25.21
C PRO A 19 -24.45 -11.88 -26.22
N ALA A 20 -24.70 -12.13 -27.50
CA ALA A 20 -24.53 -11.12 -28.53
C ALA A 20 -25.45 -9.92 -28.24
N SER A 21 -24.85 -8.73 -28.14
CA SER A 21 -25.56 -7.46 -28.00
C SER A 21 -25.33 -6.63 -29.27
N ALA A 22 -26.23 -5.69 -29.57
CA ALA A 22 -26.31 -4.97 -30.84
C ALA A 22 -24.93 -4.51 -31.38
N GLY A 23 -24.38 -5.26 -32.35
CA GLY A 23 -23.11 -4.98 -33.02
C GLY A 23 -21.88 -5.77 -32.55
N LEU A 24 -21.99 -6.61 -31.50
CA LEU A 24 -20.89 -7.40 -30.93
C LEU A 24 -21.20 -8.91 -30.96
N PRO A 25 -20.21 -9.77 -31.29
CA PRO A 25 -20.40 -11.22 -31.29
C PRO A 25 -20.52 -11.79 -29.87
N GLU A 26 -21.04 -13.02 -29.76
CA GLU A 26 -20.98 -13.78 -28.51
C GLU A 26 -19.53 -13.90 -28.04
N SER A 27 -19.28 -13.59 -26.77
CA SER A 27 -17.95 -13.59 -26.19
C SER A 27 -17.93 -14.33 -24.85
N VAL A 28 -16.73 -14.75 -24.43
CA VAL A 28 -16.52 -15.45 -23.17
C VAL A 28 -15.60 -14.62 -22.30
N HIS A 29 -16.11 -14.18 -21.16
CA HIS A 29 -15.32 -13.54 -20.12
C HIS A 29 -14.79 -14.58 -19.15
N TYR A 30 -13.52 -14.47 -18.77
CA TYR A 30 -12.89 -15.41 -17.85
C TYR A 30 -12.64 -14.72 -16.51
N CYS A 31 -13.37 -15.19 -15.49
CA CYS A 31 -13.06 -14.91 -14.10
C CYS A 31 -12.16 -16.02 -13.54
N TYR A 32 -11.33 -15.71 -12.55
CA TYR A 32 -10.51 -16.72 -11.88
C TYR A 32 -10.94 -16.83 -10.43
N ILE A 33 -11.35 -18.03 -10.00
CA ILE A 33 -11.84 -18.24 -8.64
C ILE A 33 -10.90 -19.12 -7.83
N LYS A 34 -10.84 -18.89 -6.53
CA LYS A 34 -10.08 -19.68 -5.57
C LYS A 34 -10.74 -19.57 -4.18
N PRO A 35 -10.81 -20.66 -3.39
CA PRO A 35 -11.22 -20.56 -1.99
C PRO A 35 -10.35 -19.53 -1.27
N HIS A 36 -10.98 -18.58 -0.58
CA HIS A 36 -10.24 -17.57 0.16
C HIS A 36 -9.60 -18.22 1.39
N VAL A 37 -8.38 -17.80 1.73
CA VAL A 37 -7.67 -18.23 2.94
C VAL A 37 -6.97 -17.01 3.51
N SER A 38 -7.47 -16.50 4.63
CA SER A 38 -6.83 -15.43 5.40
C SER A 38 -5.91 -16.05 6.44
N ARG A 39 -4.84 -15.32 6.75
CA ARG A 39 -3.92 -15.67 7.85
C ARG A 39 -4.33 -15.01 9.17
N ASN A 40 -5.30 -14.10 9.14
CA ASN A 40 -5.78 -13.38 10.31
C ASN A 40 -6.81 -14.24 11.07
N ALA A 41 -6.66 -14.35 12.40
CA ALA A 41 -7.48 -15.23 13.22
C ALA A 41 -8.97 -14.82 13.25
N ASP A 42 -9.26 -13.51 13.24
CA ASP A 42 -10.64 -12.99 13.28
C ASP A 42 -11.38 -13.16 11.95
N GLU A 43 -10.66 -13.10 10.82
CA GLU A 43 -11.21 -13.28 9.48
C GLU A 43 -11.34 -14.77 9.10
N LEU A 44 -10.69 -15.67 9.86
CA LEU A 44 -10.59 -17.08 9.49
C LEU A 44 -11.97 -17.75 9.46
N ALA A 45 -12.85 -17.40 10.40
CA ALA A 45 -14.21 -17.93 10.47
C ALA A 45 -15.05 -17.54 9.23
N GLU A 46 -15.02 -16.26 8.85
CA GLU A 46 -15.70 -15.74 7.66
C GLU A 46 -15.05 -16.28 6.37
N THR A 47 -13.75 -16.55 6.41
CA THR A 47 -12.98 -17.00 5.24
C THR A 47 -13.25 -18.46 4.87
N THR A 48 -13.59 -19.33 5.83
CA THR A 48 -13.86 -20.76 5.53
C THR A 48 -15.00 -20.97 4.53
N ARG A 49 -15.93 -20.01 4.44
CA ARG A 49 -17.06 -20.00 3.50
C ARG A 49 -16.92 -18.92 2.42
N ALA A 50 -15.72 -18.36 2.22
CA ALA A 50 -15.48 -17.29 1.27
C ALA A 50 -14.74 -17.76 0.02
N LEU A 51 -15.12 -17.19 -1.12
CA LEU A 51 -14.51 -17.40 -2.42
C LEU A 51 -13.87 -16.10 -2.90
N PHE A 52 -12.59 -16.18 -3.22
CA PHE A 52 -11.84 -15.10 -3.83
C PHE A 52 -11.94 -15.19 -5.37
N LEU A 53 -12.36 -14.11 -6.00
CA LEU A 53 -12.57 -14.00 -7.43
C LEU A 53 -11.72 -12.86 -7.99
N ILE A 54 -11.03 -13.11 -9.09
CA ILE A 54 -10.27 -12.12 -9.85
C ILE A 54 -11.00 -11.85 -11.15
N ASN A 55 -10.96 -10.58 -11.58
CA ASN A 55 -11.57 -10.09 -12.81
C ASN A 55 -13.11 -10.23 -12.80
N PRO A 56 -13.83 -9.77 -11.76
CA PRO A 56 -15.28 -9.72 -11.78
C PRO A 56 -15.78 -8.91 -12.98
N LEU A 57 -16.97 -9.25 -13.48
CA LEU A 57 -17.67 -8.43 -14.46
C LEU A 57 -18.06 -7.07 -13.83
N PRO A 58 -18.27 -6.03 -14.65
CA PRO A 58 -18.81 -4.76 -14.16
C PRO A 58 -20.13 -4.96 -13.39
N TYR A 59 -20.37 -4.17 -12.34
CA TYR A 59 -21.58 -4.23 -11.50
C TYR A 59 -21.85 -5.62 -10.90
N TRP A 60 -20.79 -6.22 -10.35
CA TRP A 60 -20.86 -7.47 -9.61
C TRP A 60 -21.46 -7.24 -8.21
N ASP A 61 -22.77 -7.07 -8.19
CA ASP A 61 -23.59 -6.88 -7.00
C ASP A 61 -24.10 -8.23 -6.45
N LEU A 62 -24.61 -8.22 -5.23
CA LEU A 62 -25.21 -9.39 -4.59
C LEU A 62 -26.36 -9.99 -5.44
N LYS A 63 -27.17 -9.15 -6.09
CA LYS A 63 -28.29 -9.62 -6.94
C LYS A 63 -27.79 -10.37 -8.17
N THR A 64 -26.89 -9.75 -8.94
CA THR A 64 -26.35 -10.32 -10.19
C THR A 64 -25.49 -11.55 -9.91
N ALA A 65 -24.73 -11.54 -8.81
CA ALA A 65 -23.98 -12.71 -8.34
C ALA A 65 -24.92 -13.87 -7.95
N LYS A 66 -26.01 -13.61 -7.22
CA LYS A 66 -26.99 -14.67 -6.87
C LYS A 66 -27.62 -15.30 -8.10
N GLU A 67 -28.00 -14.50 -9.08
CA GLU A 67 -28.56 -15.00 -10.34
C GLU A 67 -27.57 -15.89 -11.10
N LEU A 68 -26.31 -15.46 -11.23
CA LEU A 68 -25.26 -16.26 -11.86
C LEU A 68 -25.00 -17.58 -11.12
N PHE A 69 -24.90 -17.54 -9.79
CA PHE A 69 -24.54 -18.71 -8.99
C PHE A 69 -25.70 -19.72 -8.97
N SER A 70 -26.95 -19.24 -9.01
CA SER A 70 -28.15 -20.08 -9.12
C SER A 70 -28.18 -20.93 -10.41
N GLN A 71 -27.58 -20.44 -11.52
CA GLN A 71 -27.47 -21.19 -12.77
C GLN A 71 -26.49 -22.39 -12.64
N VAL A 72 -25.48 -22.25 -11.79
CA VAL A 72 -24.52 -23.33 -11.51
C VAL A 72 -25.17 -24.38 -10.62
N ASN A 73 -25.69 -23.93 -9.46
CA ASN A 73 -26.37 -24.77 -8.50
C ASN A 73 -27.36 -23.94 -7.65
N SER A 74 -28.62 -24.35 -7.60
CA SER A 74 -29.68 -23.68 -6.84
C SER A 74 -29.54 -23.82 -5.32
N GLY A 75 -28.70 -24.75 -4.83
CA GLY A 75 -28.41 -24.94 -3.40
C GLY A 75 -27.34 -23.99 -2.84
N CYS A 76 -26.82 -23.06 -3.64
CA CYS A 76 -25.80 -22.11 -3.21
C CYS A 76 -26.44 -20.79 -2.76
N HIS A 77 -26.49 -20.54 -1.45
CA HIS A 77 -26.97 -19.27 -0.89
C HIS A 77 -25.80 -18.34 -0.58
N LEU A 78 -25.86 -17.12 -1.12
CA LEU A 78 -24.87 -16.07 -0.89
C LEU A 78 -25.33 -15.13 0.23
N GLU A 79 -24.40 -14.79 1.14
CA GLU A 79 -24.60 -13.86 2.26
C GLU A 79 -24.24 -12.44 1.82
N SER A 80 -22.97 -12.20 1.48
CA SER A 80 -22.48 -10.90 1.04
C SER A 80 -21.49 -11.02 -0.12
N VAL A 81 -21.36 -9.93 -0.87
CA VAL A 81 -20.42 -9.79 -1.98
C VAL A 81 -19.68 -8.49 -1.78
N LEU A 82 -18.37 -8.57 -1.61
CA LEU A 82 -17.48 -7.42 -1.51
C LEU A 82 -16.72 -7.33 -2.83
N THR A 83 -16.97 -6.30 -3.62
CA THR A 83 -16.34 -6.12 -4.92
C THR A 83 -15.49 -4.87 -4.90
N ARG A 84 -14.23 -4.99 -5.30
CA ARG A 84 -13.40 -3.83 -5.64
C ARG A 84 -13.28 -3.72 -7.15
N GLU A 85 -13.83 -2.63 -7.68
CA GLU A 85 -13.74 -2.34 -9.11
C GLU A 85 -12.27 -2.16 -9.54
N ALA A 86 -11.96 -2.60 -10.77
CA ALA A 86 -10.62 -2.47 -11.33
C ALA A 86 -10.27 -1.02 -11.72
N VAL A 87 -11.28 -0.16 -11.85
CA VAL A 87 -11.12 1.25 -12.22
C VAL A 87 -11.21 2.09 -10.96
N ASP A 88 -10.11 2.73 -10.59
CA ASP A 88 -10.12 3.74 -9.53
C ASP A 88 -10.61 5.07 -10.10
N ASN A 89 -11.92 5.32 -9.99
CA ASN A 89 -12.51 6.61 -10.41
C ASN A 89 -12.01 7.79 -9.55
N SER A 90 -11.43 7.55 -8.37
CA SER A 90 -10.92 8.60 -7.48
C SER A 90 -9.51 9.08 -7.86
N ARG A 91 -8.78 8.31 -8.67
CA ARG A 91 -7.39 8.59 -9.08
C ARG A 91 -7.22 8.68 -10.58
N VAL A 92 -8.19 9.25 -11.29
CA VAL A 92 -7.96 9.72 -12.66
C VAL A 92 -6.89 10.81 -12.60
N SER A 93 -5.63 10.39 -12.71
CA SER A 93 -4.52 11.30 -12.94
C SER A 93 -4.89 12.14 -14.16
N ALA A 94 -4.69 13.45 -14.08
CA ALA A 94 -4.78 14.36 -15.23
C ALA A 94 -3.91 13.90 -16.43
N THR A 95 -3.02 12.93 -16.21
CA THR A 95 -2.22 12.23 -17.21
C THR A 95 -2.58 10.73 -17.30
N GLY A 96 -3.78 10.41 -17.77
CA GLY A 96 -3.99 9.42 -18.83
C GLY A 96 -3.65 7.92 -18.64
N SER A 97 -3.35 7.39 -17.46
CA SER A 97 -3.30 5.93 -17.25
C SER A 97 -4.11 5.51 -16.03
N GLY A 98 -5.42 5.30 -16.25
CA GLY A 98 -6.43 5.00 -15.23
C GLY A 98 -6.43 3.57 -14.68
N VAL A 99 -5.29 2.89 -14.65
CA VAL A 99 -5.17 1.58 -14.01
C VAL A 99 -3.92 1.58 -13.16
N ASN A 100 -4.07 1.89 -11.88
CA ASN A 100 -3.01 1.67 -10.91
C ASN A 100 -3.23 0.28 -10.29
N TYR A 101 -2.32 -0.66 -10.58
CA TYR A 101 -2.36 -2.02 -10.03
C TYR A 101 -1.82 -2.08 -8.60
N ASP A 102 -1.41 -0.95 -8.02
CA ASP A 102 -0.84 -0.89 -6.68
C ASP A 102 -1.91 -1.04 -5.59
N ILE A 103 -1.54 -1.65 -4.47
CA ILE A 103 -2.37 -1.74 -3.25
C ILE A 103 -2.87 -0.35 -2.87
N HIS A 104 -4.15 -0.22 -2.53
CA HIS A 104 -4.72 1.08 -2.15
C HIS A 104 -3.96 1.68 -0.98
N ILE A 105 -3.26 2.78 -1.25
CA ILE A 105 -2.48 3.50 -0.26
C ILE A 105 -3.44 4.33 0.58
N ASN A 106 -3.67 3.93 1.83
CA ASN A 106 -4.44 4.73 2.78
C ASN A 106 -3.61 5.95 3.23
N LEU A 107 -3.81 7.09 2.57
CA LEU A 107 -3.14 8.33 2.94
C LEU A 107 -3.50 8.79 4.37
N SER A 108 -4.73 8.55 4.82
CA SER A 108 -5.19 8.96 6.15
C SER A 108 -4.42 8.24 7.26
N LYS A 109 -4.25 6.91 7.13
CA LYS A 109 -3.47 6.10 8.08
C LYS A 109 -1.97 6.36 7.98
N LEU A 110 -1.45 6.69 6.79
CA LEU A 110 -0.03 7.02 6.61
C LEU A 110 0.35 8.38 7.20
N THR A 111 -0.54 9.37 7.14
CA THR A 111 -0.29 10.69 7.72
C THR A 111 -0.55 10.70 9.21
N ASN A 112 -1.59 9.99 9.66
CA ASN A 112 -1.99 9.88 11.05
C ASN A 112 -2.18 8.40 11.42
N GLU A 113 -1.19 7.80 12.07
CA GLU A 113 -1.27 6.39 12.49
C GLU A 113 -2.38 6.16 13.52
N ASP A 114 -2.49 7.07 14.50
CA ASP A 114 -3.42 6.97 15.62
C ASP A 114 -4.85 7.47 15.29
N LEU A 115 -4.98 8.42 14.35
CA LEU A 115 -6.28 9.05 14.00
C LEU A 115 -6.76 8.73 12.58
N GLY A 116 -5.98 7.97 11.82
CA GLY A 116 -6.31 7.62 10.45
C GLY A 116 -7.58 6.78 10.39
N LYS A 117 -8.47 7.10 9.46
CA LYS A 117 -9.65 6.26 9.19
C LYS A 117 -9.18 4.95 8.56
N GLU A 118 -9.60 3.83 9.13
CA GLU A 118 -9.31 2.52 8.54
C GLU A 118 -10.07 2.35 7.22
N LEU A 119 -9.46 1.62 6.30
CA LEU A 119 -10.08 1.30 5.02
C LEU A 119 -11.28 0.39 5.25
N SER A 120 -12.37 0.64 4.52
CA SER A 120 -13.50 -0.28 4.47
C SER A 120 -13.05 -1.66 3.96
N ARG A 121 -13.79 -2.72 4.30
CA ARG A 121 -13.42 -4.10 3.89
C ARG A 121 -13.25 -4.25 2.37
N GLU A 122 -14.04 -3.52 1.58
CA GLU A 122 -13.94 -3.44 0.11
C GLU A 122 -12.65 -2.74 -0.33
N GLU A 123 -12.25 -1.70 0.39
CA GLU A 123 -11.05 -0.90 0.10
C GLU A 123 -9.75 -1.62 0.50
N GLN A 124 -9.84 -2.67 1.31
CA GLN A 124 -8.71 -3.52 1.67
C GLN A 124 -8.41 -4.57 0.59
N LEU A 125 -9.37 -4.86 -0.31
CA LEU A 125 -9.18 -5.84 -1.37
C LEU A 125 -8.21 -5.33 -2.44
N PRO A 126 -7.46 -6.24 -3.11
CA PRO A 126 -6.73 -5.90 -4.32
C PRO A 126 -7.65 -5.39 -5.43
N PHE A 127 -7.15 -4.50 -6.28
CA PHE A 127 -7.91 -3.99 -7.42
C PHE A 127 -8.36 -5.10 -8.38
N GLY A 128 -9.60 -5.00 -8.86
CA GLY A 128 -10.17 -5.98 -9.79
C GLY A 128 -10.39 -7.36 -9.14
N SER A 129 -10.64 -7.40 -7.83
CA SER A 129 -10.97 -8.62 -7.11
C SER A 129 -12.27 -8.48 -6.33
N SER A 130 -12.93 -9.60 -6.10
CA SER A 130 -14.11 -9.69 -5.25
C SER A 130 -14.00 -10.88 -4.30
N VAL A 131 -14.56 -10.70 -3.10
CA VAL A 131 -14.73 -11.75 -2.11
C VAL A 131 -16.22 -12.02 -1.96
N ILE A 132 -16.61 -13.26 -2.19
CA ILE A 132 -17.99 -13.72 -2.12
C ILE A 132 -18.10 -14.62 -0.90
N THR A 133 -18.97 -14.28 0.05
CA THR A 133 -19.24 -15.10 1.23
C THR A 133 -20.52 -15.91 1.00
N PHE A 134 -20.40 -17.22 1.19
CA PHE A 134 -21.55 -18.11 1.20
C PHE A 134 -22.17 -18.14 2.59
N LEU A 135 -23.44 -18.52 2.68
CA LEU A 135 -24.11 -18.74 3.97
C LEU A 135 -23.43 -19.87 4.75
N ASP A 136 -23.14 -20.97 4.05
CA ASP A 136 -22.57 -22.19 4.61
C ASP A 136 -21.32 -22.62 3.83
N ARG A 137 -20.41 -23.32 4.53
CA ARG A 137 -19.22 -23.93 3.92
C ARG A 137 -19.59 -25.00 2.89
N ASP A 138 -20.62 -25.79 3.17
CA ASP A 138 -21.11 -26.83 2.27
C ASP A 138 -21.59 -26.23 0.93
N GLY A 139 -22.18 -25.03 0.97
CA GLY A 139 -22.60 -24.30 -0.23
C GLY A 139 -21.43 -23.96 -1.16
N LEU A 140 -20.25 -23.66 -0.61
CA LEU A 140 -19.02 -23.41 -1.37
C LEU A 140 -18.48 -24.71 -1.97
N GLU A 141 -18.43 -25.80 -1.20
CA GLU A 141 -17.92 -27.09 -1.68
C GLU A 141 -18.81 -27.63 -2.81
N LEU A 142 -20.14 -27.56 -2.65
CA LEU A 142 -21.13 -27.90 -3.69
C LEU A 142 -20.97 -27.05 -4.95
N PHE A 143 -20.65 -25.77 -4.81
CA PHE A 143 -20.39 -24.88 -5.95
C PHE A 143 -19.14 -25.33 -6.72
N LEU A 144 -18.03 -25.60 -6.03
CA LEU A 144 -16.78 -26.04 -6.65
C LEU A 144 -16.93 -27.39 -7.37
N GLU A 145 -17.69 -28.33 -6.80
CA GLU A 145 -18.00 -29.59 -7.45
C GLU A 145 -18.88 -29.42 -8.68
N SER A 146 -19.88 -28.54 -8.60
CA SER A 146 -20.79 -28.25 -9.70
C SER A 146 -20.07 -27.55 -10.86
N LEU A 147 -19.04 -26.76 -10.55
CA LEU A 147 -18.22 -26.10 -11.56
C LEU A 147 -17.41 -27.09 -12.41
N LYS A 148 -16.97 -28.22 -11.83
CA LYS A 148 -16.30 -29.29 -12.58
C LYS A 148 -17.18 -29.89 -13.68
N LYS A 149 -18.50 -29.80 -13.53
CA LYS A 149 -19.50 -30.34 -14.49
C LYS A 149 -19.68 -29.47 -15.75
N LYS A 150 -18.91 -28.37 -15.90
CA LYS A 150 -18.84 -27.49 -17.09
C LYS A 150 -20.21 -27.09 -17.67
N LYS A 151 -21.11 -26.58 -16.81
CA LYS A 151 -22.36 -25.96 -17.27
C LYS A 151 -22.07 -24.61 -17.94
N LYS A 152 -22.84 -24.28 -18.98
CA LYS A 152 -22.78 -22.98 -19.65
C LYS A 152 -23.43 -21.92 -18.75
N ILE A 153 -22.64 -20.98 -18.26
CA ILE A 153 -23.09 -19.86 -17.42
C ILE A 153 -23.29 -18.65 -18.32
N VAL A 154 -24.47 -18.03 -18.28
CA VAL A 154 -24.82 -16.89 -19.13
C VAL A 154 -25.00 -15.64 -18.27
N TRP A 155 -24.25 -14.59 -18.60
CA TRP A 155 -24.41 -13.27 -18.01
C TRP A 155 -25.59 -12.55 -18.68
N LYS A 156 -26.59 -12.17 -17.87
CA LYS A 156 -27.76 -11.42 -18.36
C LYS A 156 -27.56 -9.89 -18.31
N GLY A 157 -26.45 -9.42 -17.74
CA GLY A 157 -26.21 -8.00 -17.50
C GLY A 157 -27.09 -7.43 -16.39
N PRO A 158 -26.72 -6.29 -15.79
CA PRO A 158 -27.63 -5.55 -14.94
C PRO A 158 -28.81 -5.00 -15.76
N GLU A 159 -30.03 -5.05 -15.21
CA GLU A 159 -31.24 -4.47 -15.84
C GLU A 159 -31.15 -2.94 -15.97
N GLU A 160 -30.36 -2.29 -15.10
CA GLU A 160 -30.07 -0.86 -15.18
C GLU A 160 -28.82 -0.63 -16.04
N THR A 161 -29.05 -0.18 -17.27
CA THR A 161 -28.00 0.21 -18.22
C THR A 161 -27.02 1.18 -17.58
N GLU A 162 -25.72 0.91 -17.73
CA GLU A 162 -24.59 1.66 -17.16
C GLU A 162 -24.69 3.18 -17.39
N LEU A 163 -25.28 3.58 -18.53
CA LEU A 163 -25.64 4.95 -18.87
C LEU A 163 -26.42 5.68 -17.77
N ASN A 164 -27.35 5.00 -17.09
CA ASN A 164 -28.17 5.60 -16.05
C ASN A 164 -27.32 5.97 -14.84
N LYS A 165 -26.38 5.13 -14.40
CA LYS A 165 -25.50 5.46 -13.27
C LYS A 165 -24.51 6.57 -13.63
N TYR A 166 -23.90 6.54 -14.82
CA TYR A 166 -22.99 7.60 -15.26
C TYR A 166 -23.71 8.94 -15.51
N SER A 167 -24.94 8.91 -16.03
CA SER A 167 -25.79 10.11 -16.16
C SER A 167 -26.38 10.59 -14.84
N GLN A 168 -26.50 9.69 -13.85
CA GLN A 168 -26.88 9.98 -12.48
C GLN A 168 -25.70 10.35 -11.59
N ILE A 169 -24.45 10.42 -12.08
CA ILE A 169 -23.38 11.07 -11.31
C ILE A 169 -23.86 12.51 -11.10
N PRO A 170 -24.32 12.87 -9.89
CA PRO A 170 -24.88 14.18 -9.70
C PRO A 170 -23.71 15.12 -9.82
N GLY A 171 -23.74 16.02 -10.80
CA GLY A 171 -22.80 17.14 -10.83
C GLY A 171 -22.87 17.99 -9.55
N LEU A 172 -23.90 17.78 -8.73
CA LEU A 172 -24.14 18.42 -7.45
C LEU A 172 -24.49 17.36 -6.40
N LEU A 173 -23.56 17.06 -5.48
CA LEU A 173 -23.87 16.28 -4.29
C LEU A 173 -24.96 17.02 -3.49
N ASP A 174 -25.85 16.26 -2.84
CA ASP A 174 -26.83 16.85 -1.93
C ASP A 174 -26.10 17.54 -0.77
N ARG A 175 -26.35 18.84 -0.64
CA ARG A 175 -25.66 19.70 0.32
C ARG A 175 -25.98 19.28 1.74
N GLU A 176 -27.24 18.97 2.05
CA GLU A 176 -27.64 18.66 3.42
C GLU A 176 -27.09 17.31 3.88
N ALA A 177 -27.11 16.30 3.01
CA ALA A 177 -26.49 15.01 3.29
C ALA A 177 -24.98 15.15 3.52
N LEU A 178 -24.29 15.92 2.67
CA LEU A 178 -22.85 16.16 2.81
C LEU A 178 -22.51 16.93 4.09
N GLU A 179 -23.28 17.98 4.42
CA GLU A 179 -23.10 18.74 5.66
C GLU A 179 -23.24 17.84 6.90
N LYS A 180 -24.22 16.92 6.90
CA LYS A 180 -24.40 15.94 7.98
C LYS A 180 -23.23 14.96 8.07
N GLU A 181 -22.76 14.42 6.94
CA GLU A 181 -21.63 13.50 6.91
C GLU A 181 -20.33 14.19 7.41
N VAL A 182 -20.05 15.41 6.93
CA VAL A 182 -18.87 16.18 7.33
C VAL A 182 -18.93 16.56 8.80
N THR A 183 -20.08 17.02 9.30
CA THR A 183 -20.22 17.37 10.73
C THR A 183 -20.04 16.16 11.62
N GLN A 184 -20.59 15.00 11.26
CA GLN A 184 -20.36 13.75 11.98
C GLN A 184 -18.87 13.36 11.95
N ALA A 185 -18.23 13.42 10.78
CA ALA A 185 -16.80 13.12 10.65
C ALA A 185 -15.92 14.06 11.50
N LEU A 186 -16.27 15.35 11.62
CA LEU A 186 -15.57 16.30 12.48
C LEU A 186 -15.76 15.98 13.97
N VAL A 187 -16.96 15.61 14.39
CA VAL A 187 -17.23 15.17 15.78
C VAL A 187 -16.43 13.91 16.11
N ASP A 188 -16.46 12.92 15.22
CA ASP A 188 -15.70 11.68 15.39
C ASP A 188 -14.18 11.95 15.41
N PHE A 189 -13.70 12.92 14.65
CA PHE A 189 -12.29 13.32 14.68
C PHE A 189 -11.92 14.00 16.01
N GLN A 190 -12.74 14.94 16.47
CA GLN A 190 -12.51 15.65 17.74
C GLN A 190 -12.54 14.72 18.95
N THR A 191 -13.43 13.73 18.94
CA THR A 191 -13.50 12.72 20.02
C THR A 191 -12.24 11.86 20.05
N ARG A 192 -11.75 11.40 18.89
CA ARG A 192 -10.47 10.68 18.78
C ARG A 192 -9.27 11.53 19.20
N GLU A 193 -9.22 12.81 18.80
CA GLU A 193 -8.15 13.73 19.20
C GLU A 193 -8.11 13.90 20.73
N LYS A 194 -9.26 14.08 21.36
CA LYS A 194 -9.37 14.20 22.82
C LYS A 194 -8.90 12.94 23.54
N GLN A 195 -9.32 11.76 23.06
CA GLN A 195 -8.88 10.48 23.63
C GLN A 195 -7.35 10.31 23.52
N ALA A 196 -6.77 10.62 22.37
CA ALA A 196 -5.32 10.55 22.18
C ALA A 196 -4.57 11.51 23.12
N GLU A 197 -5.09 12.73 23.33
CA GLU A 197 -4.50 13.70 24.26
C GLU A 197 -4.57 13.22 25.72
N GLU A 198 -5.70 12.64 26.13
CA GLU A 198 -5.87 12.04 27.46
C GLU A 198 -4.90 10.87 27.69
N GLU A 199 -4.70 10.00 26.69
CA GLU A 199 -3.73 8.91 26.76
C GLU A 199 -2.30 9.42 26.88
N VAL A 200 -1.92 10.46 26.13
CA VAL A 200 -0.60 11.09 26.23
C VAL A 200 -0.41 11.76 27.59
N ALA A 201 -1.45 12.40 28.14
CA ALA A 201 -1.41 12.96 29.49
C ALA A 201 -1.28 11.88 30.57
N GLY A 202 -1.95 10.74 30.38
CA GLY A 202 -1.77 9.54 31.21
C GLY A 202 -0.33 9.04 31.17
N MET A 203 0.26 8.90 29.99
CA MET A 203 1.66 8.47 29.81
C MET A 203 2.68 9.39 30.49
N ARG A 204 2.40 10.70 30.59
CA ARG A 204 3.27 11.64 31.34
C ARG A 204 3.28 11.36 32.84
N THR A 205 2.19 10.80 33.36
CA THR A 205 1.98 10.59 34.80
C THR A 205 2.45 9.21 35.24
N VAL A 206 2.39 8.22 34.35
CA VAL A 206 2.84 6.86 34.63
C VAL A 206 4.36 6.84 34.80
N VAL A 207 4.80 6.24 35.91
CA VAL A 207 6.21 5.95 36.22
C VAL A 207 6.47 4.50 35.84
N ASP A 208 7.54 4.25 35.10
CA ASP A 208 7.94 2.90 34.68
C ASP A 208 8.41 2.04 35.87
N GLU A 209 8.55 0.72 35.65
CA GLU A 209 9.02 -0.25 36.66
C GLU A 209 10.39 0.11 37.27
N ASP A 210 11.25 0.76 36.47
CA ASP A 210 12.58 1.26 36.88
C ASP A 210 12.55 2.68 37.51
N GLY A 211 11.36 3.27 37.71
CA GLY A 211 11.19 4.57 38.36
C GLY A 211 11.37 5.79 37.44
N PHE A 212 11.43 5.61 36.12
CA PHE A 212 11.56 6.72 35.17
C PHE A 212 10.21 7.26 34.71
N THR A 213 10.13 8.58 34.49
CA THR A 213 8.96 9.24 33.89
C THR A 213 9.23 9.64 32.44
N LEU A 214 8.26 9.40 31.56
CA LEU A 214 8.37 9.77 30.15
C LEU A 214 8.24 11.29 29.97
N VAL A 215 9.32 11.94 29.54
CA VAL A 215 9.31 13.38 29.22
C VAL A 215 8.70 13.59 27.83
N VAL A 216 7.48 14.11 27.80
CA VAL A 216 6.77 14.46 26.56
C VAL A 216 6.69 15.98 26.40
N GLY A 217 7.07 16.50 25.24
CA GLY A 217 6.94 17.93 24.94
C GLY A 217 5.49 18.41 24.97
N LYS A 218 5.24 19.64 25.45
CA LYS A 218 3.90 20.21 25.61
C LYS A 218 3.05 20.22 24.32
N GLN A 219 3.69 20.30 23.15
CA GLN A 219 3.04 20.38 21.84
C GLN A 219 2.71 19.01 21.22
N LYS A 220 3.19 17.90 21.81
CA LYS A 220 2.95 16.55 21.29
C LYS A 220 1.59 16.05 21.73
N LYS A 221 0.73 15.72 20.76
CA LYS A 221 -0.67 15.33 21.01
C LYS A 221 -0.97 13.84 20.83
N THR A 222 -0.15 13.12 20.07
CA THR A 222 -0.38 11.69 19.78
C THR A 222 0.84 10.85 20.11
N LYS A 223 0.64 9.55 20.34
CA LYS A 223 1.73 8.61 20.65
C LYS A 223 2.66 8.46 19.45
N ALA A 224 2.09 8.37 18.25
CA ALA A 224 2.84 8.34 17.01
C ALA A 224 3.70 9.61 16.81
N GLU A 225 3.29 10.78 17.29
CA GLU A 225 4.11 11.99 17.18
C GLU A 225 5.28 12.01 18.19
N ILE A 226 5.11 11.35 19.34
CA ILE A 226 6.16 11.16 20.35
C ILE A 226 7.17 10.13 19.82
N LEU A 227 6.69 8.96 19.39
CA LEU A 227 7.48 7.83 18.92
C LEU A 227 8.07 8.06 17.52
N GLY A 228 7.31 8.61 16.58
CA GLY A 228 7.77 8.91 15.22
C GLY A 228 8.82 10.01 15.16
N SER A 229 8.91 10.87 16.19
CA SER A 229 10.05 11.79 16.35
C SER A 229 11.35 11.08 16.75
N MET A 230 11.25 9.88 17.34
CA MET A 230 12.36 8.96 17.54
C MET A 230 12.61 8.21 16.22
N LYS A 231 13.15 8.93 15.22
CA LYS A 231 13.70 8.29 14.02
C LYS A 231 14.57 7.11 14.44
N LYS A 232 14.44 5.97 13.76
CA LYS A 232 15.30 4.81 14.00
C LYS A 232 16.78 5.25 13.91
N LYS A 233 17.66 4.67 14.72
CA LYS A 233 19.09 5.04 14.75
C LYS A 233 19.71 5.08 13.34
N GLU A 234 19.32 4.14 12.48
CA GLU A 234 19.75 4.04 11.08
C GLU A 234 19.34 5.26 10.23
N ASP A 235 18.18 5.86 10.48
CA ASP A 235 17.69 7.04 9.75
C ASP A 235 18.34 8.33 10.26
N LEU A 236 18.73 8.36 11.54
CA LEU A 236 19.49 9.48 12.13
C LEU A 236 20.94 9.50 11.65
N GLU A 237 21.56 8.33 11.49
CA GLU A 237 22.94 8.21 10.97
C GLU A 237 23.07 8.62 9.50
N LYS A 238 22.00 8.48 8.72
CA LYS A 238 21.91 8.95 7.33
C LYS A 238 21.53 10.42 7.19
N ASP A 239 21.14 11.09 8.29
CA ASP A 239 20.77 12.49 8.25
C ASP A 239 22.03 13.37 8.13
N ASP A 240 22.26 13.83 6.92
CA ASP A 240 23.43 14.59 6.49
C ASP A 240 23.68 15.84 7.35
N LYS A 241 22.64 16.42 7.96
CA LYS A 241 22.74 17.55 8.89
C LYS A 241 23.31 17.14 10.25
N LEU A 242 22.95 15.96 10.76
CA LEU A 242 23.46 15.44 12.02
C LEU A 242 24.91 14.99 11.88
N VAL A 243 25.24 14.31 10.78
CA VAL A 243 26.62 13.92 10.45
C VAL A 243 27.52 15.15 10.27
N LYS A 244 27.04 16.23 9.63
CA LYS A 244 27.80 17.49 9.54
C LYS A 244 27.97 18.17 10.90
N LYS A 245 26.98 18.09 11.80
CA LYS A 245 27.09 18.64 13.16
C LYS A 245 28.05 17.86 14.04
N SER A 246 28.07 16.52 13.98
CA SER A 246 29.04 15.70 14.73
C SER A 246 30.46 15.99 14.26
N LYS A 247 30.70 16.01 12.93
CA LYS A 247 32.00 16.39 12.35
C LYS A 247 32.45 17.81 12.72
N LYS A 248 31.52 18.75 12.92
CA LYS A 248 31.84 20.11 13.41
C LYS A 248 32.21 20.16 14.90
N LYS A 249 31.71 19.22 15.71
CA LYS A 249 32.04 19.14 17.14
C LYS A 249 33.40 18.49 17.37
N GLU A 250 33.84 17.62 16.47
CA GLU A 250 35.19 17.07 16.45
C GLU A 250 36.21 18.14 16.04
N LYS A 251 36.74 18.89 17.02
CA LYS A 251 37.86 19.80 16.79
C LYS A 251 39.12 18.98 16.52
N GLN A 252 39.53 18.92 15.25
CA GLN A 252 40.73 18.20 14.79
C GLN A 252 42.05 18.83 15.27
N ASP A 253 42.01 20.06 15.82
CA ASP A 253 43.19 20.80 16.29
C ASP A 253 43.21 21.02 17.81
N PHE A 254 42.35 20.34 18.57
CA PHE A 254 42.27 20.59 20.01
C PHE A 254 43.46 20.00 20.78
N TYR A 255 43.97 18.84 20.35
CA TYR A 255 45.04 18.16 21.06
C TYR A 255 46.41 18.34 20.42
N ARG A 256 47.43 18.50 21.26
CA ARG A 256 48.84 18.67 20.83
C ARG A 256 49.36 17.51 19.99
N PHE A 257 48.85 16.29 20.19
CA PHE A 257 49.23 15.12 19.38
C PHE A 257 48.69 15.22 17.95
N GLN A 258 47.47 15.74 17.75
CA GLN A 258 46.88 15.95 16.41
C GLN A 258 47.73 16.94 15.61
N ILE A 259 48.15 18.04 16.25
CA ILE A 259 49.02 19.06 15.63
C ILE A 259 50.39 18.45 15.26
N ARG A 260 50.98 17.61 16.12
CA ARG A 260 52.26 16.93 15.83
C ARG A 260 52.12 15.96 14.66
N GLU A 261 51.05 15.19 14.64
CA GLU A 261 50.77 14.21 13.58
C GLU A 261 50.55 14.90 12.23
N ARG A 262 49.78 15.99 12.19
CA ARG A 262 49.59 16.81 10.99
C ARG A 262 50.92 17.34 10.44
N LYS A 263 51.76 17.93 11.30
CA LYS A 263 53.09 18.42 10.87
C LYS A 263 53.98 17.29 10.33
N LYS A 264 53.90 16.09 10.92
CA LYS A 264 54.63 14.91 10.44
C LYS A 264 54.12 14.45 9.07
N GLN A 265 52.80 14.47 8.86
CA GLN A 265 52.20 14.16 7.56
C GLN A 265 52.58 15.18 6.48
N GLU A 266 52.52 16.47 6.79
CA GLU A 266 52.93 17.56 5.88
C GLU A 266 54.41 17.42 5.47
N MET A 267 55.30 17.14 6.43
CA MET A 267 56.71 16.89 6.17
C MET A 267 56.92 15.66 5.28
N ASN A 268 56.22 14.56 5.53
CA ASN A 268 56.28 13.36 4.71
C ASN A 268 55.77 13.60 3.27
N GLN A 269 54.70 14.38 3.10
CA GLN A 269 54.20 14.76 1.78
C GLN A 269 55.20 15.65 1.02
N LEU A 270 55.91 16.55 1.71
CA LEU A 270 56.94 17.37 1.08
C LEU A 270 58.13 16.51 0.61
N LEU A 271 58.57 15.57 1.44
CA LEU A 271 59.61 14.61 1.09
C LEU A 271 59.20 13.72 -0.10
N SER A 272 57.94 13.27 -0.16
CA SER A 272 57.47 12.45 -1.29
C SER A 272 57.41 13.25 -2.59
N LYS A 273 56.89 14.49 -2.56
CA LYS A 273 56.88 15.40 -3.71
C LYS A 273 58.29 15.70 -4.19
N PHE A 274 59.23 15.97 -3.28
CA PHE A 274 60.62 16.22 -3.63
C PHE A 274 61.27 15.03 -4.33
N LYS A 275 61.05 13.80 -3.84
CA LYS A 275 61.53 12.58 -4.51
C LYS A 275 60.94 12.42 -5.90
N GLN A 276 59.63 12.66 -6.07
CA GLN A 276 58.98 12.61 -7.38
C GLN A 276 59.55 13.66 -8.33
N ASP A 277 59.83 14.87 -7.86
CA ASP A 277 60.41 15.93 -8.69
C ASP A 277 61.87 15.63 -9.04
N GLN A 278 62.66 15.05 -8.14
CA GLN A 278 63.99 14.53 -8.45
C GLN A 278 63.95 13.44 -9.53
N GLU A 279 62.99 12.52 -9.44
CA GLU A 279 62.81 11.44 -10.42
C GLU A 279 62.38 11.99 -11.78
N LYS A 280 61.44 12.96 -11.82
CA LYS A 280 61.08 13.68 -13.04
C LYS A 280 62.28 14.39 -13.65
N ILE A 281 63.10 15.07 -12.83
CA ILE A 281 64.31 15.74 -13.31
C ILE A 281 65.30 14.72 -13.89
N LYS A 282 65.48 13.56 -13.25
CA LYS A 282 66.30 12.46 -13.79
C LYS A 282 65.81 12.03 -15.18
N VAL A 283 64.51 11.76 -15.32
CA VAL A 283 63.90 11.39 -16.61
C VAL A 283 64.07 12.51 -17.66
N MET A 284 63.92 13.78 -17.27
CA MET A 284 64.13 14.90 -18.19
C MET A 284 65.60 15.09 -18.59
N ARG A 285 66.55 14.80 -17.69
CA ARG A 285 67.99 14.79 -17.99
C ARG A 285 68.36 13.66 -18.94
N GLU A 286 67.85 12.45 -18.71
CA GLU A 286 68.03 11.31 -19.62
C GLU A 286 67.48 11.62 -21.02
N LYS A 287 66.31 12.26 -21.10
CA LYS A 287 65.71 12.71 -22.36
C LYS A 287 66.34 13.98 -22.94
N ARG A 288 67.40 14.55 -22.33
CA ARG A 288 68.07 15.83 -22.71
C ARG A 288 67.12 17.03 -22.86
N ARG A 289 65.99 17.04 -22.14
CA ARG A 289 64.96 18.10 -22.19
C ARG A 289 64.95 19.01 -20.97
N PHE A 290 65.88 18.83 -20.04
CA PHE A 290 65.98 19.64 -18.82
C PHE A 290 66.68 20.99 -19.10
N LYS A 291 66.00 22.10 -18.84
CA LYS A 291 66.53 23.48 -18.92
C LYS A 291 66.46 24.12 -17.52
N PRO A 292 67.60 24.31 -16.83
CA PRO A 292 67.62 24.75 -15.43
C PRO A 292 67.39 26.25 -15.19
N TYR A 293 67.29 27.06 -16.25
CA TYR A 293 67.06 28.51 -16.21
C TYR A 293 66.18 28.92 -17.39
#